data_AF-A0A5E5Q0F5-F1
#
_entry.id   AF-A0A5E5Q0F5-F1
#
_cell.length_a   1.000
_cell.length_b   1.000
_cell.length_c   1.000
_cell.angle_alpha   90.00
_cell.angle_beta   90.00
_cell.angle_gamma   90.00
#
_symmetry.space_group_name_H-M   'P 1'
#
loop_
_entity.id
_entity.type
_entity.pdbx_description
1 polymer ?
#
loop_
_entity_poly.entity_id
_entity_poly.type
_entity_poly.pdbx_seq_one_letter_code
_entity_poly.pdbx_strand_id
1 'polypeptide(L)'
;MISEIRIQNRASFNDSGIKIKNLKKINFIYGANGSGKTTISNFLRESNTINNDCSYTWKDDHALDILVYNKEFRKKYFSNDSIDGVFTIGEENIEKQEQIETKKSELERIKQEGIVKKGTLQEQKNKKNNTEEDFKKKAWSDIYKKYEPFFKKAFKGFGRQELFKEELLKCAIDNDSPLSNIDKLKKKSIIIFGRQPEHIDPLMDIVFDDIQKIENNLIWKTKIIGKSDINISKLIQHLNIDDWVNQGRNYLQSK
;
A
#
# COMPACT_ATOMS: atom_id res chain seq x y z
N MET A 1 50.10 8.78 61.95
CA MET A 1 48.99 8.27 62.80
C MET A 1 48.12 9.44 63.23
N ILE A 2 46.79 9.31 63.27
CA ILE A 2 45.92 10.41 63.69
C ILE A 2 46.13 10.72 65.19
N SER A 3 46.37 11.99 65.53
CA SER A 3 46.63 12.48 66.89
C SER A 3 45.39 13.13 67.53
N GLU A 4 44.58 13.80 66.73
CA GLU A 4 43.34 14.47 67.16
C GLU A 4 42.23 14.31 66.11
N ILE A 5 41.00 14.12 66.57
CA ILE A 5 39.78 14.12 65.75
C ILE A 5 38.82 15.18 66.30
N ARG A 6 38.36 16.08 65.44
CA ARG A 6 37.36 17.11 65.72
C ARG A 6 36.11 16.86 64.86
N ILE A 7 34.95 16.82 65.51
CA ILE A 7 33.67 16.64 64.82
C ILE A 7 32.66 17.64 65.38
N GLN A 8 32.04 18.42 64.50
CA GLN A 8 31.06 19.44 64.84
C GLN A 8 29.96 19.44 63.77
N ASN A 9 28.74 19.82 64.17
CA ASN A 9 27.61 20.05 63.25
C ASN A 9 27.34 18.90 62.26
N ARG A 10 27.40 17.65 62.75
CA ARG A 10 27.34 16.46 61.90
C ARG A 10 26.58 15.32 62.55
N ALA A 11 25.44 14.94 61.96
CA ALA A 11 24.54 13.89 62.46
C ALA A 11 24.19 14.08 63.95
N SER A 12 24.73 13.24 64.85
CA SER A 12 24.48 13.32 66.29
C SER A 12 25.34 14.37 67.03
N PHE A 13 26.27 15.04 66.35
CA PHE A 13 27.13 16.06 66.96
C PHE A 13 26.55 17.46 66.72
N ASN A 14 26.39 18.23 67.80
CA ASN A 14 25.89 19.60 67.76
C ASN A 14 26.98 20.60 67.34
N ASP A 15 26.59 21.87 67.36
CA ASP A 15 27.42 23.06 67.11
C ASP A 15 28.56 23.25 68.12
N SER A 16 28.44 22.79 69.37
CA SER A 16 29.60 22.81 70.29
C SER A 16 30.71 21.83 69.88
N GLY A 17 30.34 20.74 69.20
CA GLY A 17 31.25 19.71 68.70
C GLY A 17 32.01 18.96 69.80
N ILE A 18 32.87 18.03 69.38
CA ILE A 18 33.79 17.30 70.26
C ILE A 18 35.21 17.30 69.70
N LYS A 19 36.19 17.21 70.59
CA LYS A 19 37.60 16.98 70.27
C LYS A 19 38.11 15.75 71.01
N ILE A 20 38.53 14.74 70.25
CA ILE A 20 39.15 13.53 70.77
C ILE A 20 40.65 13.69 70.61
N LYS A 21 41.35 13.92 71.73
CA LYS A 21 42.81 14.13 71.77
C LYS A 21 43.53 12.89 72.30
N ASN A 22 44.85 12.87 72.14
CA ASN A 22 45.74 11.83 72.68
C ASN A 22 45.40 10.42 72.19
N LEU A 23 45.04 10.30 70.91
CA LEU A 23 44.81 9.00 70.28
C LEU A 23 46.10 8.17 70.34
N LYS A 24 45.96 6.88 70.69
CA LYS A 24 47.03 5.88 70.74
C LYS A 24 46.98 4.99 69.50
N LYS A 25 47.97 4.09 69.35
CA LYS A 25 47.98 3.13 68.23
C LYS A 25 46.70 2.29 68.14
N ILE A 26 46.09 2.00 69.29
CA ILE A 26 44.81 1.30 69.42
C ILE A 26 43.91 2.16 70.32
N ASN A 27 42.69 2.46 69.86
CA ASN A 27 41.69 3.21 70.60
C ASN A 27 40.38 2.43 70.61
N PHE A 28 39.70 2.39 71.75
CA PHE A 28 38.38 1.81 71.89
C PHE A 28 37.36 2.92 72.11
N ILE A 29 36.39 3.04 71.21
CA ILE A 29 35.29 4.02 71.29
C ILE A 29 33.99 3.25 71.40
N TYR A 30 33.32 3.35 72.54
CA TYR A 30 32.06 2.65 72.83
C TYR A 30 31.01 3.62 73.37
N GLY A 31 29.74 3.21 73.32
CA GLY A 31 28.61 4.03 73.77
C GLY A 31 27.28 3.44 73.32
N ALA A 32 26.16 4.01 73.75
CA ALA A 32 24.82 3.55 73.38
C ALA A 32 24.51 3.72 71.87
N ASN A 33 23.42 3.11 71.39
CA ASN A 33 22.94 3.36 70.04
C ASN A 33 22.63 4.85 69.86
N GLY A 34 23.03 5.42 68.73
CA GLY A 34 22.87 6.87 68.46
C GLY A 34 23.99 7.77 69.02
N SER A 35 24.96 7.23 69.78
CA SER A 35 26.06 8.01 70.37
C SER A 35 27.10 8.56 69.38
N GLY A 36 26.84 8.51 68.07
CA GLY A 36 27.74 9.04 67.04
C GLY A 36 28.91 8.15 66.59
N LYS A 37 29.03 6.89 67.08
CA LYS A 37 30.13 5.97 66.68
C LYS A 37 30.25 5.79 65.16
N THR A 38 29.12 5.54 64.50
CA THR A 38 29.05 5.37 63.03
C THR A 38 29.35 6.69 62.31
N THR A 39 29.02 7.82 62.91
CA THR A 39 29.35 9.15 62.36
C THR A 39 30.85 9.39 62.32
N ILE A 40 31.57 8.99 63.38
CA ILE A 40 33.05 9.07 63.41
C ILE A 40 33.65 8.21 62.29
N SER A 41 33.20 6.96 62.15
CA SER A 41 33.74 6.08 61.11
C SER A 41 33.41 6.56 59.69
N ASN A 42 32.20 7.06 59.45
CA ASN A 42 31.83 7.66 58.16
C ASN A 42 32.66 8.91 57.83
N PHE A 43 32.89 9.79 58.81
CA PHE A 43 33.72 10.98 58.62
C PHE A 43 35.15 10.61 58.22
N LEU A 44 35.77 9.64 58.90
CA LEU A 44 37.12 9.18 58.58
C LEU A 44 37.24 8.60 57.17
N ARG A 45 36.14 8.07 56.61
CA ARG A 45 36.10 7.51 55.25
C ARG A 45 36.02 8.59 54.16
N GLU A 46 35.39 9.73 54.46
CA GLU A 46 35.17 10.84 53.54
C GLU A 46 36.35 11.81 53.46
N SER A 47 37.56 11.34 53.81
CA SER A 47 38.80 12.12 54.00
C SER A 47 39.20 13.07 52.86
N ASN A 48 38.57 12.97 51.68
CA ASN A 48 38.78 13.87 50.54
C ASN A 48 37.94 15.16 50.61
N THR A 49 37.03 15.31 51.58
CA THR A 49 36.20 16.51 51.78
C THR A 49 36.28 16.97 53.23
N ILE A 50 37.38 17.64 53.58
CA ILE A 50 37.51 18.32 54.87
C ILE A 50 36.61 19.56 54.84
N ASN A 51 35.41 19.46 55.40
CA ASN A 51 34.58 20.64 55.69
C ASN A 51 35.12 21.35 56.96
N ASN A 52 34.94 22.68 57.04
CA ASN A 52 35.40 23.50 58.17
C ASN A 52 34.93 23.01 59.56
N ASP A 53 33.84 22.24 59.62
CA ASP A 53 33.24 21.75 60.86
C ASP A 53 33.86 20.43 61.38
N CYS A 54 34.51 19.63 60.53
CA CYS A 54 35.09 18.34 60.94
C CYS A 54 36.53 18.20 60.41
N SER A 55 37.48 17.94 61.29
CA SER A 55 38.88 17.79 60.93
C SER A 55 39.57 16.70 61.75
N TYR A 56 40.71 16.22 61.27
CA TYR A 56 41.61 15.38 62.05
C TYR A 56 43.05 15.77 61.73
N THR A 57 43.93 15.57 62.71
CA THR A 57 45.34 15.97 62.62
C THR A 57 46.21 14.72 62.62
N TRP A 58 47.23 14.70 61.77
CA TRP A 58 48.24 13.65 61.78
C TRP A 58 49.34 13.99 62.78
N LYS A 59 49.83 12.97 63.49
CA LYS A 59 51.08 13.06 64.22
C LYS A 59 52.22 13.24 63.20
N ASP A 60 53.01 14.28 63.41
CA ASP A 60 54.18 14.63 62.57
C ASP A 60 53.81 14.94 61.10
N ASP A 61 52.57 15.37 60.83
CA ASP A 61 52.04 15.71 59.49
C ASP A 61 52.16 14.60 58.42
N HIS A 62 52.40 13.36 58.84
CA HIS A 62 52.45 12.21 57.94
C HIS A 62 51.06 11.60 57.72
N ALA A 63 50.47 11.92 56.56
CA ALA A 63 49.22 11.34 56.08
C ALA A 63 49.39 9.86 55.72
N LEU A 64 48.43 9.04 56.14
CA LEU A 64 48.33 7.62 55.79
C LEU A 64 46.95 7.35 55.19
N ASP A 65 46.85 6.27 54.40
CA ASP A 65 45.56 5.81 53.89
C ASP A 65 44.64 5.40 55.06
N ILE A 66 43.42 5.93 55.03
CA ILE A 66 42.41 5.65 56.03
C ILE A 66 41.50 4.53 55.50
N LEU A 67 41.60 3.35 56.13
CA LEU A 67 40.74 2.22 55.84
C LEU A 67 39.64 2.11 56.89
N VAL A 68 38.38 2.25 56.46
CA VAL A 68 37.22 2.19 57.34
C VAL A 68 36.37 0.96 57.03
N TYR A 69 36.37 -0.01 57.96
CA TYR A 69 35.50 -1.18 57.88
C TYR A 69 34.20 -0.93 58.67
N ASN A 70 33.11 -0.65 57.97
CA ASN A 70 31.80 -0.40 58.58
C ASN A 70 30.64 -0.96 57.72
N LYS A 71 29.38 -0.67 58.10
CA LYS A 71 28.19 -1.14 57.36
C LYS A 71 28.19 -0.70 55.88
N GLU A 72 28.67 0.51 55.60
CA GLU A 72 28.72 1.05 54.24
C GLU A 72 29.82 0.37 53.40
N PHE A 73 30.96 0.03 53.99
CA PHE A 73 31.96 -0.81 53.33
C PHE A 73 31.37 -2.16 52.93
N ARG A 74 30.62 -2.81 53.84
CA ARG A 74 29.97 -4.09 53.53
C ARG A 74 28.97 -3.96 52.38
N LYS A 75 28.07 -2.97 52.41
CA LYS A 75 27.10 -2.76 51.31
C LYS A 75 27.76 -2.51 49.95
N LYS A 76 28.85 -1.74 49.92
CA LYS A 76 29.52 -1.33 48.69
C LYS A 76 30.31 -2.46 48.03
N TYR A 77 30.95 -3.30 48.83
CA TYR A 77 31.85 -4.34 48.32
C TYR A 77 31.30 -5.77 48.47
N PHE A 78 30.21 -5.95 49.20
CA PHE A 78 29.53 -7.23 49.39
C PHE A 78 28.05 -7.02 49.07
N SER A 79 27.68 -7.28 47.82
CA SER A 79 26.29 -7.47 47.44
C SER A 79 25.91 -8.93 47.70
N ASN A 80 24.69 -9.16 48.19
CA ASN A 80 24.14 -10.50 48.20
C ASN A 80 23.86 -10.88 46.74
N ASP A 81 24.79 -11.62 46.13
CA ASP A 81 24.45 -12.41 44.95
C ASP A 81 23.27 -13.33 45.30
N SER A 82 22.44 -13.67 44.31
CA SER A 82 21.30 -14.58 44.46
C SER A 82 21.71 -16.03 44.82
N ILE A 83 22.98 -16.26 45.15
CA ILE A 83 23.58 -17.55 45.49
C ILE A 83 24.24 -17.39 46.87
N ASP A 84 23.68 -18.08 47.87
CA ASP A 84 24.24 -18.10 49.22
C ASP A 84 25.70 -18.58 49.19
N GLY A 85 26.60 -17.74 49.71
CA GLY A 85 28.03 -18.07 49.87
C GLY A 85 28.97 -17.56 48.77
N VAL A 86 28.46 -16.91 47.72
CA VAL A 86 29.30 -16.23 46.71
C VAL A 86 29.37 -14.75 47.04
N PHE A 87 30.58 -14.25 47.33
CA PHE A 87 30.83 -12.84 47.54
C PHE A 87 31.63 -12.29 46.36
N THR A 88 30.99 -11.51 45.49
CA THR A 88 31.70 -10.73 44.48
C THR A 88 32.40 -9.56 45.17
N ILE A 89 33.73 -9.57 45.15
CA ILE A 89 34.54 -8.47 45.69
C ILE A 89 34.79 -7.46 44.56
N GLY A 90 34.29 -6.23 44.72
CA GLY A 90 34.60 -5.09 43.84
C GLY A 90 33.36 -4.39 43.26
N GLU A 91 33.29 -3.07 43.40
CA GLU A 91 32.18 -2.24 42.88
C GLU A 91 31.94 -2.43 41.38
N GLU A 92 33.00 -2.53 40.59
CA GLU A 92 32.89 -2.69 39.14
C GLU A 92 32.16 -3.97 38.72
N ASN A 93 32.22 -5.03 39.52
CA ASN A 93 31.57 -6.30 39.18
C ASN A 93 30.06 -6.24 39.42
N ILE A 94 29.63 -5.56 40.47
CA ILE A 94 28.20 -5.40 40.82
C ILE A 94 27.50 -4.54 39.76
N GLU A 95 28.09 -3.39 39.39
CA GLU A 95 27.50 -2.53 38.35
C GLU A 95 27.42 -3.22 36.99
N LYS A 96 28.46 -3.96 36.59
CA LYS A 96 28.45 -4.73 35.34
C LYS A 96 27.38 -5.82 35.35
N GLN A 97 27.16 -6.47 36.49
CA GLN A 97 26.16 -7.53 36.62
C GLN A 97 24.74 -6.97 36.54
N GLU A 98 24.44 -5.85 37.20
CA GLU A 98 23.16 -5.13 37.07
C GLU A 98 22.90 -4.68 35.62
N GLN A 99 23.92 -4.19 34.93
CA GLN A 99 23.80 -3.82 33.52
C GLN A 99 23.49 -5.04 32.63
N ILE A 100 24.09 -6.21 32.90
CA ILE A 100 23.80 -7.45 32.18
C ILE A 100 22.36 -7.90 32.44
N GLU A 101 21.90 -7.88 33.69
CA GLU A 101 20.53 -8.23 34.09
C GLU A 101 19.52 -7.34 33.35
N THR A 102 19.76 -6.03 33.36
CA THR A 102 18.91 -5.02 32.72
C THR A 102 18.85 -5.24 31.21
N LYS A 103 20.00 -5.45 30.55
CA LYS A 103 20.06 -5.70 29.11
C LYS A 103 19.38 -7.02 28.71
N LYS A 104 19.49 -8.06 29.53
CA LYS A 104 18.78 -9.34 29.31
C LYS A 104 17.26 -9.16 29.40
N SER A 105 16.80 -8.45 30.43
CA SER A 105 15.39 -8.06 30.58
C SER A 105 14.86 -7.30 29.36
N GLU A 106 15.63 -6.30 28.89
CA GLU A 106 15.26 -5.51 27.73
C GLU A 106 15.21 -6.34 26.44
N LEU A 107 16.18 -7.24 26.24
CA LEU A 107 16.21 -8.15 25.10
C LEU A 107 14.97 -9.05 25.04
N GLU A 108 14.57 -9.63 26.17
CA GLU A 108 13.37 -10.48 26.23
C GLU A 108 12.09 -9.68 25.96
N ARG A 109 11.98 -8.45 26.47
CA ARG A 109 10.87 -7.55 26.13
C ARG A 109 10.81 -7.27 24.63
N ILE A 110 11.94 -6.92 24.01
CA ILE A 110 12.00 -6.64 22.57
C ILE A 110 11.62 -7.87 21.74
N LYS A 111 12.07 -9.07 22.13
CA LYS A 111 11.68 -10.32 21.46
C LYS A 111 10.18 -10.57 21.53
N GLN A 112 9.58 -10.41 22.71
CA GLN A 112 8.13 -10.58 22.88
C GLN A 112 7.34 -9.58 22.04
N GLU A 113 7.74 -8.30 22.03
CA GLU A 113 7.14 -7.29 21.16
C GLU A 113 7.28 -7.63 19.68
N GLY A 114 8.44 -8.17 19.27
CA GLY A 114 8.67 -8.62 17.90
C GLY A 114 7.73 -9.76 17.48
N ILE A 115 7.49 -10.72 18.37
CA ILE A 115 6.54 -11.83 18.13
C ILE A 115 5.12 -11.29 17.95
N VAL A 116 4.67 -10.41 18.85
CA VAL A 116 3.33 -9.81 18.79
C VAL A 116 3.17 -9.01 17.49
N LYS A 117 4.11 -8.11 17.17
CA LYS A 117 4.07 -7.29 15.95
C LYS A 117 4.05 -8.15 14.69
N LYS A 118 4.80 -9.27 14.66
CA LYS A 118 4.79 -10.22 13.54
C LYS A 118 3.42 -10.90 13.40
N GLY A 119 2.80 -11.29 14.51
CA GLY A 119 1.43 -11.82 14.54
C GLY A 119 0.41 -10.82 14.00
N THR A 120 0.43 -9.59 14.50
CA THR A 120 -0.45 -8.51 14.02
C THR A 120 -0.25 -8.22 12.53
N LEU A 121 1.00 -8.18 12.04
CA LEU A 121 1.31 -7.98 10.62
C LEU A 121 0.69 -9.08 9.76
N GLN A 122 0.81 -10.35 10.18
CA GLN A 122 0.24 -11.47 9.44
C GLN A 122 -1.29 -11.40 9.42
N GLU A 123 -1.92 -11.06 10.54
CA GLU A 123 -3.37 -10.89 10.62
C GLU A 123 -3.86 -9.77 9.69
N GLN A 124 -3.17 -8.62 9.68
CA GLN A 124 -3.51 -7.51 8.79
C GLN A 124 -3.32 -7.85 7.31
N LYS A 125 -2.25 -8.59 6.96
CA LYS A 125 -2.06 -9.12 5.60
C LYS A 125 -3.21 -10.05 5.18
N ASN A 126 -3.61 -10.96 6.07
CA ASN A 126 -4.73 -11.86 5.81
C ASN A 126 -6.05 -11.09 5.66
N LYS A 127 -6.34 -10.11 6.52
CA LYS A 127 -7.52 -9.24 6.42
C LYS A 127 -7.56 -8.46 5.12
N LYS A 128 -6.43 -7.89 4.69
CA LYS A 128 -6.30 -7.19 3.41
C LYS A 128 -6.61 -8.14 2.25
N ASN A 129 -5.95 -9.29 2.20
CA ASN A 129 -6.15 -10.26 1.12
C ASN A 129 -7.60 -10.77 1.06
N ASN A 130 -8.21 -11.08 2.20
CA ASN A 130 -9.61 -11.51 2.26
C ASN A 130 -10.56 -10.41 1.77
N THR A 131 -10.34 -9.17 2.21
CA THR A 131 -11.15 -8.01 1.79
C THR A 131 -11.03 -7.76 0.29
N GLU A 132 -9.82 -7.89 -0.25
CA GLU A 132 -9.56 -7.74 -1.68
C GLU A 132 -10.20 -8.85 -2.52
N GLU A 133 -10.13 -10.10 -2.05
CA GLU A 133 -10.82 -11.24 -2.67
C GLU A 133 -12.35 -11.08 -2.62
N ASP A 134 -12.90 -10.65 -1.49
CA ASP A 134 -14.33 -10.42 -1.34
C ASP A 134 -14.82 -9.27 -2.23
N PHE A 135 -14.05 -8.18 -2.30
CA PHE A 135 -14.33 -7.08 -3.22
C PHE A 135 -14.30 -7.54 -4.67
N LYS A 136 -13.27 -8.27 -5.07
CA LYS A 136 -13.13 -8.84 -6.42
C LYS A 136 -14.31 -9.73 -6.78
N LYS A 137 -14.74 -10.61 -5.87
CA LYS A 137 -15.89 -11.49 -6.07
C LYS A 137 -17.18 -10.69 -6.24
N LYS A 138 -17.46 -9.74 -5.34
CA LYS A 138 -18.66 -8.88 -5.42
C LYS A 138 -18.69 -8.03 -6.68
N ALA A 139 -17.57 -7.40 -7.03
CA ALA A 139 -17.46 -6.64 -8.26
C ALA A 139 -17.78 -7.51 -9.49
N TRP A 140 -17.27 -8.74 -9.51
CA TRP A 140 -17.53 -9.66 -10.61
C TRP A 140 -18.97 -10.17 -10.67
N SER A 141 -19.53 -10.64 -9.54
CA SER A 141 -20.89 -11.20 -9.51
C SER A 141 -21.96 -10.14 -9.66
N ASP A 142 -21.86 -9.06 -8.88
CA ASP A 142 -22.96 -8.13 -8.67
C ASP A 142 -22.96 -7.02 -9.73
N ILE A 143 -21.79 -6.74 -10.33
CA ILE A 143 -21.63 -5.71 -11.35
C ILE A 143 -21.35 -6.34 -12.71
N TYR A 144 -20.19 -6.99 -12.90
CA TYR A 144 -19.80 -7.47 -14.24
C TYR A 144 -20.85 -8.43 -14.80
N LYS A 145 -21.18 -9.51 -14.07
CA LYS A 145 -22.12 -10.55 -14.55
C LYS A 145 -23.55 -10.05 -14.69
N LYS A 146 -24.00 -9.18 -13.78
CA LYS A 146 -25.34 -8.57 -13.83
C LYS A 146 -25.54 -7.71 -15.08
N TYR A 147 -24.50 -6.98 -15.49
CA TYR A 147 -24.58 -5.99 -16.57
C TYR A 147 -23.95 -6.47 -17.89
N GLU A 148 -23.22 -7.60 -17.88
CA GLU A 148 -22.61 -8.25 -19.05
C GLU A 148 -23.57 -8.37 -20.25
N PRO A 149 -24.85 -8.80 -20.10
CA PRO A 149 -25.75 -8.93 -21.25
C PRO A 149 -26.01 -7.61 -21.99
N PHE A 150 -25.96 -6.47 -21.28
CA PHE A 150 -26.28 -5.15 -21.84
C PHE A 150 -25.05 -4.39 -22.32
N PHE A 151 -23.89 -4.66 -21.71
CA PHE A 151 -22.66 -3.89 -21.93
C PHE A 151 -21.47 -4.76 -22.38
N LYS A 152 -21.71 -5.99 -22.87
CA LYS A 152 -20.66 -6.94 -23.30
C LYS A 152 -19.56 -6.32 -24.17
N LYS A 153 -19.94 -5.49 -25.15
CA LYS A 153 -19.00 -4.80 -26.04
C LYS A 153 -18.23 -3.66 -25.35
N ALA A 154 -18.84 -2.99 -24.38
CA ALA A 154 -18.18 -1.96 -23.56
C ALA A 154 -17.18 -2.57 -22.55
N PHE A 155 -17.46 -3.77 -22.05
CA PHE A 155 -16.57 -4.49 -21.14
C PHE A 155 -15.41 -5.24 -21.85
N LYS A 156 -15.25 -5.04 -23.16
CA LYS A 156 -14.19 -5.68 -23.95
C LYS A 156 -12.82 -5.24 -23.40
N GLY A 157 -11.98 -6.23 -23.07
CA GLY A 157 -10.67 -6.00 -22.45
C GLY A 157 -10.64 -6.26 -20.94
N PHE A 158 -11.80 -6.24 -20.28
CA PHE A 158 -11.93 -6.41 -18.82
C PHE A 158 -12.60 -7.74 -18.44
N GLY A 159 -12.54 -8.74 -19.32
CA GLY A 159 -13.18 -10.06 -19.13
C GLY A 159 -12.51 -10.97 -18.10
N ARG A 160 -11.67 -10.43 -17.22
CA ARG A 160 -11.04 -11.14 -16.09
C ARG A 160 -11.36 -10.40 -14.80
N GLN A 161 -11.56 -11.14 -13.71
CA GLN A 161 -11.88 -10.57 -12.40
C GLN A 161 -10.86 -9.51 -11.96
N GLU A 162 -9.57 -9.79 -12.13
CA GLU A 162 -8.48 -8.90 -11.73
C GLU A 162 -8.50 -7.59 -12.53
N LEU A 163 -8.58 -7.69 -13.86
CA LEU A 163 -8.62 -6.53 -14.76
C LEU A 163 -9.86 -5.66 -14.53
N PHE A 164 -11.00 -6.28 -14.23
CA PHE A 164 -12.23 -5.55 -13.93
C PHE A 164 -12.14 -4.83 -12.57
N LYS A 165 -11.52 -5.45 -11.57
CA LYS A 165 -11.23 -4.83 -10.26
C LYS A 165 -10.33 -3.60 -10.43
N GLU A 166 -9.24 -3.75 -11.17
CA GLU A 166 -8.29 -2.66 -11.44
C GLU A 166 -8.96 -1.49 -12.16
N GLU A 167 -9.74 -1.77 -13.21
CA GLU A 167 -10.43 -0.72 -13.95
C GLU A 167 -11.52 -0.04 -13.10
N LEU A 168 -12.25 -0.79 -12.25
CA LEU A 168 -13.21 -0.19 -11.32
C LEU A 168 -12.54 0.76 -10.33
N LEU A 169 -11.39 0.39 -9.77
CA LEU A 169 -10.64 1.24 -8.85
C LEU A 169 -10.10 2.49 -9.55
N LYS A 170 -9.62 2.33 -10.79
CA LYS A 170 -9.18 3.46 -11.62
C LYS A 170 -10.33 4.42 -11.91
N CYS A 171 -11.47 3.89 -12.36
CA CYS A 171 -12.67 4.68 -12.57
C CYS A 171 -13.17 5.35 -11.28
N ALA A 172 -13.02 4.74 -10.11
CA ALA A 172 -13.43 5.38 -8.86
C ALA A 172 -12.62 6.65 -8.54
N ILE A 173 -11.38 6.76 -9.05
CA ILE A 173 -10.49 7.90 -8.83
C ILE A 173 -10.60 8.90 -9.98
N ASP A 174 -10.58 8.42 -11.22
CA ASP A 174 -10.40 9.26 -12.42
C ASP A 174 -11.73 9.64 -13.12
N ASN A 175 -12.87 9.06 -12.71
CA ASN A 175 -14.13 9.28 -13.42
C ASN A 175 -14.87 10.53 -12.93
N ASP A 176 -14.80 11.59 -13.73
CA ASP A 176 -15.59 12.83 -13.54
C ASP A 176 -16.94 12.82 -14.29
N SER A 177 -17.34 11.68 -14.87
CA SER A 177 -18.57 11.63 -15.66
C SER A 177 -19.82 11.81 -14.79
N PRO A 178 -20.81 12.61 -15.25
CA PRO A 178 -22.05 12.80 -14.50
C PRO A 178 -22.83 11.48 -14.40
N LEU A 179 -23.33 11.21 -13.18
CA LEU A 179 -24.16 10.04 -12.90
C LEU A 179 -25.38 10.01 -13.82
N SER A 180 -25.47 8.94 -14.61
CA SER A 180 -26.57 8.70 -15.54
C SER A 180 -27.42 7.51 -15.09
N ASN A 181 -28.73 7.61 -15.29
CA ASN A 181 -29.64 6.51 -15.00
C ASN A 181 -29.28 5.27 -15.85
N ILE A 182 -29.22 4.11 -15.19
CA ILE A 182 -28.84 2.84 -15.81
C ILE A 182 -29.70 2.46 -17.02
N ASP A 183 -30.99 2.80 -17.03
CA ASP A 183 -31.89 2.51 -18.15
C ASP A 183 -31.61 3.38 -19.37
N LYS A 184 -31.18 4.63 -19.13
CA LYS A 184 -30.68 5.50 -20.22
C LYS A 184 -29.40 4.92 -20.81
N LEU A 185 -28.49 4.41 -19.97
CA LEU A 185 -27.24 3.79 -20.43
C LEU A 185 -27.49 2.52 -21.23
N LYS A 186 -28.44 1.66 -20.82
CA LYS A 186 -28.84 0.47 -21.58
C LYS A 186 -29.39 0.84 -22.96
N LYS A 187 -30.25 1.86 -23.07
CA LYS A 187 -30.75 2.34 -24.38
C LYS A 187 -29.61 2.82 -25.28
N LYS A 188 -28.68 3.60 -24.72
CA LYS A 188 -27.48 4.06 -25.46
C LYS A 188 -26.59 2.90 -25.89
N SER A 189 -26.41 1.87 -25.05
CA SER A 189 -25.58 0.72 -25.40
C SER A 189 -26.14 -0.03 -26.60
N ILE A 190 -27.45 -0.20 -26.70
CA ILE A 190 -28.10 -0.82 -27.86
C ILE A 190 -27.88 0.00 -29.13
N ILE A 191 -27.92 1.33 -29.06
CA ILE A 191 -27.70 2.19 -30.23
C ILE A 191 -26.24 2.14 -30.70
N ILE A 192 -25.28 2.29 -29.76
CA ILE A 192 -23.85 2.38 -30.08
C ILE A 192 -23.28 1.01 -30.46
N PHE A 193 -23.67 -0.03 -29.73
CA PHE A 193 -23.11 -1.38 -29.85
C PHE A 193 -24.04 -2.36 -30.57
N GLY A 194 -25.20 -1.90 -31.03
CA GLY A 194 -26.17 -2.68 -31.80
C GLY A 194 -25.70 -2.97 -33.23
N ARG A 195 -26.67 -3.19 -34.13
CA ARG A 195 -26.37 -3.35 -35.55
C ARG A 195 -25.85 -2.03 -36.10
N GLN A 196 -24.74 -2.10 -36.84
CA GLN A 196 -24.30 -0.96 -37.62
C GLN A 196 -25.39 -0.65 -38.66
N PRO A 197 -25.75 0.63 -38.86
CA PRO A 197 -26.64 1.01 -39.94
C PRO A 197 -26.04 0.53 -41.26
N GLU A 198 -26.84 -0.18 -42.05
CA GLU A 198 -26.45 -0.51 -43.41
C GLU A 198 -26.59 0.73 -44.27
N HIS A 199 -25.58 0.98 -45.11
CA HIS A 199 -25.67 2.01 -46.13
C HIS A 199 -26.73 1.56 -47.14
N ILE A 200 -27.83 2.30 -47.22
CA ILE A 200 -28.83 2.11 -48.26
C ILE A 200 -28.47 3.09 -49.36
N ASP A 201 -28.09 2.56 -50.51
CA ASP A 201 -27.87 3.39 -51.69
C ASP A 201 -29.20 4.10 -52.02
N PRO A 202 -29.15 5.41 -52.34
CA PRO A 202 -30.34 6.11 -52.80
C PRO A 202 -30.87 5.40 -54.05
N LEU A 203 -32.19 5.24 -54.11
CA LEU A 203 -32.85 4.72 -55.30
C LEU A 203 -32.47 5.61 -56.49
N MET A 204 -32.07 5.01 -57.62
CA MET A 204 -31.90 5.77 -58.84
C MET A 204 -33.25 6.38 -59.23
N ASP A 205 -33.22 7.67 -59.58
CA ASP A 205 -34.36 8.30 -60.22
C ASP A 205 -34.69 7.56 -61.51
N ILE A 206 -35.97 7.28 -61.73
CA ILE A 206 -36.44 6.66 -62.95
C ILE A 206 -36.30 7.70 -64.07
N VAL A 207 -35.34 7.48 -64.97
CA VAL A 207 -35.14 8.33 -66.15
C VAL A 207 -36.08 7.86 -67.26
N PHE A 208 -37.07 8.67 -67.59
CA PHE A 208 -38.08 8.35 -68.62
C PHE A 208 -37.62 8.71 -70.05
N ASP A 209 -36.40 9.19 -70.23
CA ASP A 209 -35.89 9.63 -71.55
C ASP A 209 -35.93 8.52 -72.60
N ASP A 210 -35.65 7.28 -72.22
CA ASP A 210 -35.69 6.16 -73.15
C ASP A 210 -37.12 5.80 -73.57
N ILE A 211 -38.10 6.00 -72.70
CA ILE A 211 -39.52 5.83 -73.03
C ILE A 211 -39.94 6.92 -74.03
N GLN A 212 -39.54 8.17 -73.80
CA GLN A 212 -39.80 9.25 -74.77
C GLN A 212 -39.16 8.98 -76.13
N LYS A 213 -37.95 8.40 -76.19
CA LYS A 213 -37.32 8.00 -77.46
C LYS A 213 -38.10 6.90 -78.17
N ILE A 214 -38.64 5.94 -77.43
CA ILE A 214 -39.45 4.84 -77.99
C ILE A 214 -40.78 5.36 -78.52
N GLU A 215 -41.51 6.17 -77.75
CA GLU A 215 -42.82 6.70 -78.14
C GLU A 215 -42.72 7.61 -79.37
N ASN A 216 -41.68 8.44 -79.43
CA ASN A 216 -41.48 9.37 -80.55
C ASN A 216 -40.76 8.73 -81.75
N ASN A 217 -40.48 7.42 -81.72
CA ASN A 217 -39.77 6.76 -82.79
C ASN A 217 -40.60 6.81 -84.10
N LEU A 218 -39.98 7.33 -85.16
CA LEU A 218 -40.61 7.44 -86.48
C LEU A 218 -41.07 6.10 -87.06
N ILE A 219 -40.53 4.97 -86.56
CA ILE A 219 -40.94 3.63 -86.97
C ILE A 219 -42.44 3.42 -86.81
N TRP A 220 -43.08 4.01 -85.79
CA TRP A 220 -44.52 3.91 -85.54
C TRP A 220 -45.37 4.59 -86.62
N LYS A 221 -44.81 5.55 -87.37
CA LYS A 221 -45.48 6.18 -88.51
C LYS A 221 -45.40 5.32 -89.78
N THR A 222 -44.61 4.26 -89.77
CA THR A 222 -44.43 3.38 -90.93
C THR A 222 -45.66 2.49 -91.06
N LYS A 223 -46.41 2.64 -92.15
CA LYS A 223 -47.56 1.80 -92.44
C LYS A 223 -47.07 0.38 -92.76
N ILE A 224 -47.44 -0.60 -91.95
CA ILE A 224 -47.20 -2.01 -92.24
C ILE A 224 -48.20 -2.40 -93.34
N ILE A 225 -47.68 -2.73 -94.53
CA ILE A 225 -48.49 -3.15 -95.69
C ILE A 225 -48.34 -4.67 -95.82
N GLY A 226 -49.46 -5.40 -95.82
CA GLY A 226 -49.45 -6.84 -96.03
C GLY A 226 -48.95 -7.21 -97.42
N LYS A 227 -48.34 -8.40 -97.56
CA LYS A 227 -47.84 -8.90 -98.87
C LYS A 227 -48.93 -8.86 -99.95
N SER A 228 -50.20 -8.97 -99.59
CA SER A 228 -51.38 -8.91 -100.47
C SER A 228 -51.78 -7.50 -100.93
N ASP A 229 -51.37 -6.46 -100.21
CA ASP A 229 -51.95 -5.11 -100.33
C ASP A 229 -51.12 -4.18 -101.23
N ILE A 230 -50.08 -4.72 -101.87
CA ILE A 230 -49.29 -4.01 -102.87
C ILE A 230 -49.98 -4.20 -104.22
N ASN A 231 -50.10 -3.14 -105.02
CA ASN A 231 -50.84 -3.16 -106.29
C ASN A 231 -50.41 -4.30 -107.24
N ILE A 232 -49.14 -4.69 -107.23
CA ILE A 232 -48.60 -5.76 -108.08
C ILE A 232 -48.83 -7.17 -107.52
N SER A 233 -49.20 -7.31 -106.24
CA SER A 233 -49.35 -8.61 -105.57
C SER A 233 -50.45 -9.47 -106.20
N LYS A 234 -51.55 -8.85 -106.66
CA LYS A 234 -52.62 -9.57 -107.37
C LYS A 234 -52.12 -10.22 -108.66
N LEU A 235 -51.23 -9.54 -109.39
CA LEU A 235 -50.66 -10.06 -110.63
C LEU A 235 -49.68 -11.22 -110.34
N ILE A 236 -48.81 -11.06 -109.34
CA ILE A 236 -47.83 -12.08 -108.96
C ILE A 236 -48.53 -13.37 -108.52
N GLN A 237 -49.56 -13.26 -107.68
CA GLN A 237 -50.36 -14.41 -107.24
C GLN A 237 -51.15 -15.04 -108.38
N HIS A 238 -51.75 -14.24 -109.27
CA HIS A 238 -52.51 -14.77 -110.42
C HIS A 238 -51.62 -15.59 -111.36
N LEU A 239 -50.38 -15.15 -111.58
CA LEU A 239 -49.41 -15.85 -112.42
C LEU A 239 -48.68 -16.99 -111.67
N ASN A 240 -48.85 -17.10 -110.35
CA ASN A 240 -48.17 -18.06 -109.47
C ASN A 240 -46.63 -18.03 -109.63
N ILE A 241 -46.05 -16.83 -109.70
CA ILE A 241 -44.62 -16.58 -109.95
C ILE A 241 -43.87 -16.00 -108.74
N ASP A 242 -44.40 -16.18 -107.53
CA ASP A 242 -43.85 -15.63 -106.28
C ASP A 242 -42.34 -15.91 -106.10
N ASP A 243 -41.91 -17.15 -106.32
CA ASP A 243 -40.51 -17.56 -106.13
C ASP A 243 -39.58 -16.88 -107.13
N TRP A 244 -40.02 -16.75 -108.39
CA TRP A 244 -39.22 -16.13 -109.44
C TRP A 244 -39.03 -14.63 -109.20
N VAL A 245 -40.10 -13.94 -108.77
CA VAL A 245 -40.03 -12.52 -108.39
C VAL A 245 -39.13 -12.32 -107.17
N ASN A 246 -39.21 -13.20 -106.16
CA ASN A 246 -38.34 -13.14 -104.98
C ASN A 246 -36.86 -13.35 -105.33
N GLN A 247 -36.54 -14.30 -106.22
CA GLN A 247 -35.16 -14.47 -106.71
C GLN A 247 -34.68 -13.23 -107.49
N GLY A 248 -35.56 -12.65 -108.32
CA GLY A 248 -35.28 -11.42 -109.07
C GLY A 248 -34.94 -10.22 -108.17
N ARG A 249 -35.52 -10.13 -106.98
CA ARG A 249 -35.24 -9.05 -106.01
C ARG A 249 -33.77 -8.94 -105.63
N ASN A 250 -33.05 -10.07 -105.56
CA ASN A 250 -31.62 -10.06 -105.22
C ASN A 250 -30.77 -9.28 -106.23
N TYR A 251 -31.26 -9.11 -107.46
CA TYR A 251 -30.56 -8.38 -108.52
C TYR A 251 -30.92 -6.88 -108.58
N LEU A 252 -31.98 -6.45 -107.87
CA LEU A 252 -32.41 -5.05 -107.85
C LEU A 252 -31.49 -4.14 -107.01
N GLN A 253 -30.66 -4.69 -106.13
CA GLN A 253 -29.68 -3.93 -105.35
C GLN A 253 -28.35 -3.75 -106.12
N SER A 254 -28.42 -3.12 -107.30
CA SER A 254 -27.23 -2.66 -108.03
C SER A 254 -27.41 -1.24 -108.61
N LYS A 255 -27.62 -0.27 -107.71
CA LYS A 255 -26.98 1.07 -107.72
C LYS A 255 -27.31 1.84 -106.45
#